data_AF-A0A7X5CBP1-F1
#
_entry.id   AF-A0A7X5CBP1-F1
#
_cell.length_a   1.000
_cell.length_b   1.000
_cell.length_c   1.000
_cell.angle_alpha   90.00
_cell.angle_beta   90.00
_cell.angle_gamma   90.00
#
_symmetry.space_group_name_H-M   'P 1'
#
loop_
_entity.id
_entity.type
_entity.pdbx_description
1 polymer ?
#
loop_
_entity_poly.entity_id
_entity_poly.type
_entity_poly.pdbx_seq_one_letter_code
_entity_poly.pdbx_strand_id
1 'polypeptide(L)'
;MVHAFGAEFPDGIQDVKLPWVRRPLVLVRGKPVSVEQAVQIITGEEPLFEEVYEWEGMGSDPREDRGVLKNIFYRQGYGWLSTWLYSDGTIGGNLIHLGKYPEIEEVVELYSPLAQKYPFLDMVVAYTGYNESCCYSCDFDIYKCRECKPYRDRIRKYCLDESLVRNRKPGFEELYFRDWFNWHIRNDVDDAVRLTIWIHDSKAEVLFGEKAADKFVEYNKQYYAEEYSFMFSSELYSYGMTCVCSKEFVEDCFEYIGKPRSLCDEYVKRGFIAPFPEDAAVVTKDWVVSQYHQYICRKKKKK
;
A
#
# COMPACT_ATOMS: atom_id res chain seq x y z
N MET A 1 28.49 13.48 -3.71
CA MET A 1 27.08 13.16 -3.92
C MET A 1 26.92 12.68 -5.36
N VAL A 2 26.38 11.49 -5.60
CA VAL A 2 26.10 10.98 -6.96
C VAL A 2 24.62 11.26 -7.24
N HIS A 3 24.35 11.97 -8.34
CA HIS A 3 22.98 12.16 -8.84
C HIS A 3 22.69 11.05 -9.84
N ALA A 4 21.84 10.10 -9.45
CA ALA A 4 21.25 9.12 -10.36
C ALA A 4 19.73 9.23 -10.21
N PHE A 5 19.01 9.29 -11.34
CA PHE A 5 17.54 9.29 -11.38
C PHE A 5 16.86 10.43 -10.60
N GLY A 6 17.53 11.57 -10.43
CA GLY A 6 16.98 12.72 -9.70
C GLY A 6 17.03 12.58 -8.17
N ALA A 7 17.64 11.52 -7.64
CA ALA A 7 17.83 11.28 -6.21
C ALA A 7 19.26 11.61 -5.76
N GLU A 8 19.39 12.10 -4.52
CA GLU A 8 20.67 12.34 -3.86
C GLU A 8 21.12 11.09 -3.07
N PHE A 9 22.25 10.49 -3.48
CA PHE A 9 22.85 9.36 -2.77
C PHE A 9 23.98 9.80 -1.82
N PRO A 10 24.08 9.20 -0.61
CA PRO A 10 25.23 9.33 0.27
C PRO A 10 26.54 8.93 -0.41
N ASP A 11 27.63 9.62 -0.09
CA ASP A 11 28.96 9.29 -0.60
C ASP A 11 29.42 7.90 -0.12
N GLY A 12 29.96 7.07 -1.04
CA GLY A 12 30.59 5.80 -0.72
C GLY A 12 29.71 4.55 -0.78
N ILE A 13 28.51 4.61 -1.35
CA ILE A 13 27.69 3.42 -1.61
C ILE A 13 28.36 2.59 -2.73
N GLN A 14 29.00 1.48 -2.34
CA GLN A 14 29.67 0.55 -3.25
C GLN A 14 28.88 -0.74 -3.48
N ASP A 15 27.85 -1.02 -2.67
CA ASP A 15 27.06 -2.25 -2.77
C ASP A 15 25.56 -1.92 -2.66
N VAL A 16 24.84 -2.16 -3.74
CA VAL A 16 23.53 -1.58 -4.06
C VAL A 16 22.40 -2.59 -3.88
N LYS A 17 22.62 -3.60 -3.03
CA LYS A 17 21.69 -4.71 -2.83
C LYS A 17 20.99 -4.63 -1.48
N LEU A 18 19.66 -4.65 -1.48
CA LEU A 18 18.88 -5.05 -0.30
C LEU A 18 19.15 -6.56 -0.08
N PRO A 19 19.91 -6.97 0.96
CA PRO A 19 20.43 -8.32 1.04
C PRO A 19 19.31 -9.36 1.23
N TRP A 20 19.17 -10.30 0.30
CA TRP A 20 18.38 -11.55 0.41
C TRP A 20 16.89 -11.40 0.83
N VAL A 21 16.31 -10.20 0.72
CA VAL A 21 14.90 -9.97 1.08
C VAL A 21 14.00 -10.36 -0.09
N ARG A 22 13.10 -11.32 0.14
CA ARG A 22 12.15 -11.81 -0.85
C ARG A 22 10.87 -10.98 -0.76
N ARG A 23 10.69 -10.05 -1.70
CA ARG A 23 9.61 -9.06 -1.74
C ARG A 23 9.57 -8.23 -0.45
N PRO A 24 10.41 -7.18 -0.34
CA PRO A 24 10.53 -6.39 0.87
C PRO A 24 9.20 -5.72 1.22
N LEU A 25 8.87 -5.69 2.51
CA LEU A 25 7.80 -4.83 2.99
C LEU A 25 8.21 -3.37 2.75
N VAL A 26 7.29 -2.63 2.13
CA VAL A 26 7.43 -1.20 1.86
C VAL A 26 6.49 -0.44 2.78
N LEU A 27 7.02 0.51 3.55
CA LEU A 27 6.27 1.32 4.49
C LEU A 27 6.21 2.75 3.96
N VAL A 28 5.01 3.23 3.65
CA VAL A 28 4.81 4.60 3.17
C VAL A 28 4.12 5.44 4.23
N ARG A 29 4.65 6.63 4.52
CA ARG A 29 4.05 7.60 5.45
C ARG A 29 4.24 8.99 4.86
N GLY A 30 3.22 9.83 4.86
CA GLY A 30 3.35 11.17 4.33
C GLY A 30 2.29 12.12 4.82
N LYS A 31 2.57 13.40 4.61
CA LYS A 31 1.64 14.48 4.86
C LYS A 31 0.45 14.34 3.90
N PRO A 32 -0.81 14.41 4.38
CA PRO A 32 -1.96 14.38 3.50
C PRO A 32 -1.93 15.52 2.47
N VAL A 33 -2.39 15.23 1.27
CA VAL A 33 -2.58 16.18 0.18
C VAL A 33 -4.07 16.53 0.02
N SER A 34 -4.39 17.55 -0.78
CA SER A 34 -5.79 17.83 -1.12
C SER A 34 -6.36 16.76 -2.05
N VAL A 35 -7.69 16.72 -2.19
CA VAL A 35 -8.36 15.81 -3.14
C VAL A 35 -7.94 16.13 -4.58
N GLU A 36 -7.79 17.41 -4.94
CA GLU A 36 -7.34 17.84 -6.25
C GLU A 36 -5.89 17.38 -6.53
N GLN A 37 -5.03 17.47 -5.52
CA GLN A 37 -3.66 16.95 -5.59
C GLN A 37 -3.64 15.42 -5.71
N ALA A 38 -4.55 14.71 -5.04
CA ALA A 38 -4.71 13.27 -5.18
C ALA A 38 -5.13 12.88 -6.60
N VAL A 39 -6.09 13.60 -7.19
CA VAL A 39 -6.50 13.44 -8.59
C VAL A 39 -5.32 13.67 -9.54
N GLN A 40 -4.53 14.73 -9.30
CA GLN A 40 -3.34 15.04 -10.09
C GLN A 40 -2.32 13.89 -10.07
N ILE A 41 -2.01 13.33 -8.90
CA ILE A 41 -1.06 12.21 -8.78
C ILE A 41 -1.64 10.95 -9.44
N ILE A 42 -2.89 10.61 -9.12
CA ILE A 42 -3.54 9.40 -9.62
C ILE A 42 -3.62 9.40 -11.14
N THR A 43 -4.04 10.51 -11.75
CA THR A 43 -4.10 10.62 -13.21
C THR A 43 -2.73 10.63 -13.88
N GLY A 44 -1.70 11.10 -13.19
CA GLY A 44 -0.34 11.16 -13.70
C GLY A 44 0.48 9.88 -13.52
N GLU A 45 0.09 9.00 -12.59
CA GLU A 45 0.85 7.79 -12.22
C GLU A 45 0.12 6.47 -12.46
N GLU A 46 -1.19 6.46 -12.71
CA GLU A 46 -1.93 5.25 -13.05
C GLU A 46 -1.98 5.05 -14.57
N PRO A 47 -1.49 3.90 -15.08
CA PRO A 47 -1.50 3.60 -16.52
C PRO A 47 -2.88 3.65 -17.16
N LEU A 48 -3.95 3.54 -16.35
CA LEU A 48 -5.34 3.70 -16.78
C LEU A 48 -5.59 4.99 -17.56
N PHE A 49 -4.90 6.06 -17.18
CA PHE A 49 -5.15 7.41 -17.67
C PHE A 49 -4.22 7.85 -18.78
N GLU A 50 -3.19 7.04 -19.09
CA GLU A 50 -2.24 7.30 -20.16
C GLU A 50 -2.93 7.40 -21.54
N GLU A 51 -2.25 8.03 -22.49
CA GLU A 51 -2.68 8.03 -23.89
C GLU A 51 -2.50 6.62 -24.45
N VAL A 52 -3.61 5.93 -24.71
CA VAL A 52 -3.58 4.64 -25.41
C VAL A 52 -3.11 4.91 -26.84
N TYR A 53 -1.84 4.64 -27.13
CA TYR A 53 -1.37 4.54 -28.50
C TYR A 53 -2.01 3.29 -29.12
N GLU A 54 -3.08 3.49 -29.89
CA GLU A 54 -3.70 2.45 -30.72
C GLU A 54 -2.75 2.09 -31.89
N TRP A 55 -1.62 1.45 -31.59
CA TRP A 55 -0.82 0.87 -32.64
C TRP A 55 -1.43 -0.47 -33.06
N GLU A 56 -1.88 -0.56 -34.31
CA GLU A 56 -2.15 -1.83 -35.02
C GLU A 56 -3.17 -2.79 -34.37
N GLY A 57 -4.21 -2.27 -33.71
CA GLY A 57 -5.33 -3.09 -33.24
C GLY A 57 -5.00 -4.02 -32.07
N MET A 58 -3.80 -3.91 -31.49
CA MET A 58 -3.48 -4.40 -30.15
C MET A 58 -3.49 -3.20 -29.20
N GLY A 59 -4.67 -2.77 -28.75
CA GLY A 59 -4.74 -1.75 -27.70
C GLY A 59 -3.96 -2.22 -26.47
N SER A 60 -3.04 -1.39 -25.98
CA SER A 60 -2.29 -1.66 -24.76
C SER A 60 -3.27 -1.88 -23.61
N ASP A 61 -3.20 -3.04 -22.96
CA ASP A 61 -4.02 -3.31 -21.79
C ASP A 61 -3.44 -2.52 -20.61
N PRO A 62 -4.15 -1.50 -20.09
CA PRO A 62 -3.62 -0.64 -19.01
C PRO A 62 -3.37 -1.40 -17.70
N ARG A 63 -3.73 -2.69 -17.64
CA ARG A 63 -3.50 -3.61 -16.52
C ARG A 63 -2.13 -4.29 -16.57
N GLU A 64 -1.42 -4.21 -17.71
CA GLU A 64 -0.09 -4.82 -17.87
C GLU A 64 0.99 -4.09 -17.07
N ASP A 65 0.92 -2.76 -17.04
CA ASP A 65 1.68 -1.92 -16.12
C ASP A 65 0.83 -1.63 -14.87
N ARG A 66 1.43 -1.75 -13.70
CA ARG A 66 0.75 -1.57 -12.40
C ARG A 66 1.06 -0.22 -11.76
N GLY A 67 1.90 0.60 -12.39
CA GLY A 67 2.31 1.92 -11.93
C GLY A 67 2.94 1.93 -10.54
N VAL A 68 3.26 3.12 -10.04
CA VAL A 68 3.78 3.32 -8.67
C VAL A 68 2.68 3.28 -7.60
N LEU A 69 1.43 3.52 -8.00
CA LEU A 69 0.24 3.51 -7.13
C LEU A 69 -0.35 2.12 -6.93
N LYS A 70 0.11 1.12 -7.69
CA LYS A 70 -0.10 -0.31 -7.50
C LYS A 70 -1.58 -0.71 -7.41
N ASN A 71 -2.24 -0.72 -8.57
CA ASN A 71 -3.58 -1.31 -8.78
C ASN A 71 -4.72 -0.66 -7.97
N ILE A 72 -4.92 0.66 -8.06
CA ILE A 72 -6.05 1.30 -7.36
C ILE A 72 -7.41 1.03 -8.01
N PHE A 73 -7.43 0.79 -9.33
CA PHE A 73 -8.67 0.57 -10.12
C PHE A 73 -8.90 -0.88 -10.52
N TYR A 74 -7.83 -1.67 -10.52
CA TYR A 74 -7.81 -3.02 -11.08
C TYR A 74 -8.15 -4.04 -10.00
N ARG A 75 -9.41 -4.46 -9.95
CA ARG A 75 -9.84 -5.57 -9.08
C ARG A 75 -9.42 -6.94 -9.62
N GLN A 76 -8.12 -7.17 -9.82
CA GLN A 76 -7.60 -8.46 -10.27
C GLN A 76 -7.16 -9.35 -9.10
N GLY A 77 -8.10 -10.12 -8.51
CA GLY A 77 -7.82 -11.38 -7.81
C GLY A 77 -6.89 -11.38 -6.58
N TYR A 78 -6.48 -10.23 -6.06
CA TYR A 78 -5.66 -10.07 -4.87
C TYR A 78 -6.50 -9.51 -3.71
N GLY A 79 -6.71 -10.32 -2.66
CA GLY A 79 -7.49 -9.91 -1.47
C GLY A 79 -6.86 -8.81 -0.62
N TRP A 80 -5.87 -8.07 -1.14
CA TRP A 80 -5.11 -7.05 -0.44
C TRP A 80 -5.08 -5.76 -1.26
N LEU A 81 -5.37 -4.64 -0.60
CA LEU A 81 -5.21 -3.31 -1.16
C LEU A 81 -3.72 -2.93 -1.17
N SER A 82 -3.25 -2.33 -2.25
CA SER A 82 -1.84 -2.02 -2.43
C SER A 82 -1.63 -0.58 -2.93
N THR A 83 -2.15 0.43 -2.23
CA THR A 83 -1.82 1.81 -2.61
C THR A 83 -1.32 2.62 -1.45
N TRP A 84 -0.50 3.62 -1.74
CA TRP A 84 0.00 4.59 -0.77
C TRP A 84 -0.76 5.92 -0.80
N LEU A 85 -1.67 6.12 -1.75
CA LEU A 85 -2.47 7.34 -1.88
C LEU A 85 -3.95 6.97 -2.00
N TYR A 86 -4.77 7.56 -1.14
CA TYR A 86 -6.22 7.37 -1.13
C TYR A 86 -6.95 8.52 -1.81
N SER A 87 -8.19 8.28 -2.20
CA SER A 87 -9.06 9.27 -2.87
C SER A 87 -9.37 10.49 -2.00
N ASP A 88 -9.19 10.40 -0.68
CA ASP A 88 -9.33 11.51 0.25
C ASP A 88 -8.03 12.33 0.45
N GLY A 89 -6.97 12.00 -0.30
CA GLY A 89 -5.66 12.65 -0.20
C GLY A 89 -4.78 12.14 0.94
N THR A 90 -5.20 11.12 1.68
CA THR A 90 -4.33 10.50 2.67
C THR A 90 -3.17 9.80 1.99
N ILE A 91 -1.95 10.03 2.51
CA ILE A 91 -0.74 9.32 2.11
C ILE A 91 -0.33 8.34 3.21
N GLY A 92 -0.28 7.06 2.87
CA GLY A 92 0.28 6.02 3.73
C GLY A 92 -0.09 4.62 3.30
N GLY A 93 0.65 3.64 3.78
CA GLY A 93 0.34 2.24 3.54
C GLY A 93 1.47 1.31 3.98
N ASN A 94 1.13 0.05 4.21
CA ASN A 94 2.10 -1.02 4.29
C ASN A 94 1.90 -1.85 3.02
N LEU A 95 2.87 -1.78 2.13
CA LEU A 95 2.77 -2.26 0.76
C LEU A 95 3.71 -3.43 0.52
N ILE A 96 3.37 -4.16 -0.53
CA ILE A 96 4.12 -5.28 -1.08
C ILE A 96 4.95 -4.78 -2.26
N HIS A 97 6.18 -5.23 -2.36
CA HIS A 97 6.97 -5.05 -3.58
C HIS A 97 6.71 -6.19 -4.55
N LEU A 98 6.23 -5.88 -5.76
CA LEU A 98 5.87 -6.92 -6.74
C LEU A 98 7.10 -7.68 -7.27
N GLY A 99 8.23 -6.99 -7.41
CA GLY A 99 9.52 -7.60 -7.72
C GLY A 99 9.99 -8.51 -6.58
N LYS A 100 10.43 -9.74 -6.92
CA LYS A 100 10.79 -10.78 -5.95
C LYS A 100 12.06 -10.45 -5.16
N TYR A 101 13.05 -9.84 -5.79
CA TYR A 101 14.33 -9.45 -5.19
C TYR A 101 14.74 -8.13 -5.82
N PRO A 102 14.10 -7.01 -5.41
CA PRO A 102 14.32 -5.76 -6.11
C PRO A 102 15.72 -5.22 -5.88
N GLU A 103 16.31 -4.69 -6.94
CA GLU A 103 17.54 -3.90 -6.86
C GLU A 103 17.20 -2.49 -6.36
N ILE A 104 18.17 -1.79 -5.76
CA ILE A 104 17.91 -0.46 -5.19
C ILE A 104 17.55 0.54 -6.30
N GLU A 105 18.10 0.37 -7.50
CA GLU A 105 17.77 1.15 -8.68
C GLU A 105 16.27 1.04 -9.00
N GLU A 106 15.74 -0.19 -9.09
CA GLU A 106 14.31 -0.44 -9.32
C GLU A 106 13.41 0.20 -8.24
N VAL A 107 13.92 0.27 -7.00
CA VAL A 107 13.25 0.91 -5.88
C VAL A 107 13.27 2.44 -5.97
N VAL A 108 14.44 3.01 -6.26
CA VAL A 108 14.66 4.46 -6.27
C VAL A 108 14.00 5.09 -7.50
N GLU A 109 14.12 4.47 -8.68
CA GLU A 109 13.49 4.93 -9.92
C GLU A 109 11.96 5.01 -9.80
N LEU A 110 11.35 4.13 -9.00
CA LEU A 110 9.90 4.10 -8.84
C LEU A 110 9.35 5.34 -8.11
N TYR A 111 10.09 5.91 -7.15
CA TYR A 111 9.57 6.97 -6.27
C TYR A 111 10.31 8.30 -6.41
N SER A 112 11.61 8.31 -6.72
CA SER A 112 12.39 9.55 -6.76
C SER A 112 11.91 10.59 -7.78
N PRO A 113 11.40 10.23 -8.99
CA PRO A 113 10.89 11.23 -9.93
C PRO A 113 9.65 11.97 -9.42
N LEU A 114 8.90 11.38 -8.48
CA LEU A 114 7.69 11.99 -7.90
C LEU A 114 8.00 13.31 -7.20
N ALA A 115 9.21 13.47 -6.65
CA ALA A 115 9.61 14.70 -5.99
C ALA A 115 9.58 15.91 -6.94
N GLN A 116 10.08 15.74 -8.16
CA GLN A 116 10.10 16.82 -9.16
C GLN A 116 8.74 16.98 -9.82
N LYS A 117 8.04 15.86 -10.08
CA LYS A 117 6.73 15.86 -10.75
C LYS A 117 5.63 16.45 -9.87
N TYR A 118 5.70 16.25 -8.56
CA TYR A 118 4.74 16.73 -7.58
C TYR A 118 5.44 17.47 -6.43
N PRO A 119 5.80 18.75 -6.61
CA PRO A 119 6.51 19.58 -5.62
C PRO A 119 5.88 19.67 -4.22
N PHE A 120 4.59 19.37 -4.11
CA PHE A 120 3.83 19.40 -2.86
C PHE A 120 3.91 18.08 -2.07
N LEU A 121 4.49 17.02 -2.64
CA LEU A 121 4.65 15.75 -1.95
C LEU A 121 5.68 15.87 -0.82
N ASP A 122 5.28 15.35 0.33
CA ASP A 122 6.09 15.28 1.54
C ASP A 122 5.84 13.91 2.20
N MET A 123 6.71 12.94 1.90
CA MET A 123 6.53 11.56 2.32
C MET A 123 7.85 10.79 2.43
N VAL A 124 7.79 9.67 3.14
CA VAL A 124 8.84 8.65 3.17
C VAL A 124 8.33 7.34 2.59
N VAL A 125 9.19 6.68 1.83
CA VAL A 125 9.01 5.31 1.35
C VAL A 125 10.16 4.47 1.90
N ALA A 126 9.88 3.67 2.91
CA ALA A 126 10.87 2.89 3.63
C ALA A 126 10.83 1.42 3.23
N TYR A 127 11.98 0.83 2.96
CA TYR A 127 12.15 -0.58 2.62
C TYR A 127 12.77 -1.30 3.80
N THR A 128 12.13 -2.40 4.21
CA THR A 128 12.57 -3.18 5.37
C THR A 128 13.44 -4.37 4.96
N GLY A 129 14.19 -4.88 5.93
CA GLY A 129 14.88 -6.17 5.83
C GLY A 129 13.96 -7.39 5.96
N TYR A 130 12.65 -7.19 6.03
CA TYR A 130 11.66 -8.25 6.19
C TYR A 130 10.86 -8.47 4.91
N ASN A 131 10.46 -9.72 4.71
CA ASN A 131 9.50 -10.07 3.67
C ASN A 131 8.12 -9.52 4.08
N GLU A 132 7.41 -8.96 3.11
CA GLU A 132 6.05 -8.41 3.26
C GLU A 132 5.00 -9.39 3.80
N SER A 133 5.15 -10.67 3.43
CA SER A 133 4.31 -11.77 3.87
C SER A 133 5.18 -12.73 4.68
N CYS A 134 4.70 -13.05 5.88
CA CYS A 134 5.26 -14.09 6.73
C CYS A 134 5.11 -15.45 6.04
N CYS A 135 6.08 -15.81 5.21
CA CYS A 135 6.25 -17.13 4.59
C CYS A 135 5.01 -17.63 3.82
N TYR A 136 4.87 -17.20 2.56
CA TYR A 136 3.95 -17.75 1.53
C TYR A 136 3.94 -19.29 1.42
N SER A 137 4.89 -20.00 2.05
CA SER A 137 5.08 -21.45 1.99
C SER A 137 5.24 -22.09 3.37
N CYS A 138 4.62 -21.54 4.42
CA CYS A 138 4.61 -22.17 5.74
C CYS A 138 3.71 -23.41 5.84
N ASP A 139 3.24 -23.93 4.69
CA ASP A 139 2.38 -25.11 4.51
C ASP A 139 2.86 -26.38 5.24
N PHE A 140 4.12 -26.43 5.71
CA PHE A 140 4.70 -27.67 6.26
C PHE A 140 5.10 -27.63 7.74
N ASP A 141 5.46 -26.49 8.35
CA ASP A 141 5.79 -26.44 9.80
C ASP A 141 5.98 -25.00 10.35
N ILE A 142 4.95 -24.44 10.99
CA ILE A 142 5.04 -23.12 11.65
C ILE A 142 6.09 -23.06 12.77
N TYR A 143 6.45 -24.22 13.34
CA TYR A 143 7.44 -24.32 14.41
C TYR A 143 8.88 -24.25 13.91
N LYS A 144 9.09 -24.27 12.59
CA LYS A 144 10.41 -24.11 11.96
C LYS A 144 10.60 -22.75 11.29
N CYS A 145 9.54 -22.00 11.03
CA CYS A 145 9.66 -20.67 10.44
C CYS A 145 10.27 -19.66 11.44
N ARG A 146 11.34 -18.98 11.01
CA ARG A 146 12.03 -17.93 11.77
C ARG A 146 11.16 -16.68 11.89
N GLU A 147 10.50 -16.28 10.81
CA GLU A 147 9.65 -15.09 10.74
C GLU A 147 8.38 -15.22 11.59
N CYS A 148 7.79 -16.42 11.65
CA CYS A 148 6.61 -16.68 12.48
C CYS A 148 6.97 -16.92 13.96
N LYS A 149 8.26 -17.14 14.30
CA LYS A 149 8.70 -17.50 15.66
C LYS A 149 8.23 -16.50 16.73
N PRO A 150 8.33 -15.18 16.54
CA PRO A 150 7.88 -14.20 17.54
C PRO A 150 6.36 -14.23 17.79
N TYR A 151 5.58 -14.75 16.85
CA TYR A 151 4.12 -14.67 16.85
C TYR A 151 3.42 -16.01 17.15
N ARG A 152 4.17 -17.08 17.41
CA ARG A 152 3.63 -18.46 17.50
C ARG A 152 2.45 -18.60 18.47
N ASP A 153 2.55 -18.01 19.64
CA ASP A 153 1.50 -18.12 20.65
C ASP A 153 0.21 -17.44 20.18
N ARG A 154 0.33 -16.29 19.52
CA ARG A 154 -0.80 -15.54 18.96
C ARG A 154 -1.38 -16.26 17.75
N ILE A 155 -0.54 -16.76 16.84
CA ILE A 155 -0.98 -17.58 15.69
C ILE A 155 -1.73 -18.82 16.18
N ARG A 156 -1.17 -19.55 17.16
CA ARG A 156 -1.82 -20.75 17.72
C ARG A 156 -3.17 -20.40 18.36
N LYS A 157 -3.22 -19.28 19.07
CA LYS A 157 -4.43 -18.84 19.77
C LYS A 157 -5.51 -18.37 18.80
N TYR A 158 -5.17 -17.58 17.78
CA TYR A 158 -6.14 -16.83 16.97
C TYR A 158 -6.35 -17.36 15.56
N CYS A 159 -5.38 -18.06 14.99
CA CYS A 159 -5.45 -18.60 13.62
C CYS A 159 -5.80 -20.08 13.60
N LEU A 160 -5.28 -20.87 14.55
CA LEU A 160 -5.45 -22.33 14.59
C LEU A 160 -6.59 -22.81 15.50
N ASP A 161 -7.21 -21.92 16.28
CA ASP A 161 -8.35 -22.26 17.13
C ASP A 161 -9.66 -22.13 16.34
N GLU A 162 -10.22 -23.27 15.92
CA GLU A 162 -11.49 -23.34 15.17
C GLU A 162 -12.68 -22.74 15.93
N SER A 163 -12.61 -22.61 17.26
CA SER A 163 -13.68 -21.98 18.05
C SER A 163 -13.76 -20.46 17.82
N LEU A 164 -12.64 -19.83 17.44
CA LEU A 164 -12.55 -18.39 17.17
C LEU A 164 -12.92 -18.01 15.73
N VAL A 165 -12.88 -18.95 14.78
CA VAL A 165 -13.46 -18.77 13.43
C VAL A 165 -14.95 -18.40 13.51
N ARG A 166 -15.63 -18.81 14.60
CA ARG A 166 -17.04 -18.50 14.87
C ARG A 166 -17.25 -17.27 15.74
N ASN A 167 -16.18 -16.62 16.21
CA ASN A 167 -16.30 -15.41 17.01
C ASN A 167 -16.77 -14.24 16.13
N ARG A 168 -18.03 -13.86 16.31
CA ARG A 168 -18.65 -12.74 15.59
C ARG A 168 -18.28 -11.36 16.16
N LYS A 169 -17.46 -11.30 17.21
CA LYS A 169 -17.01 -10.06 17.88
C LYS A 169 -15.52 -10.14 18.30
N PRO A 170 -14.59 -10.37 17.36
CA PRO A 170 -13.17 -10.48 17.65
C PRO A 170 -12.57 -9.14 18.12
N GLY A 171 -11.51 -9.20 18.94
CA GLY A 171 -10.69 -8.02 19.27
C GLY A 171 -9.59 -7.77 18.21
N PHE A 172 -8.83 -6.67 18.35
CA PHE A 172 -7.75 -6.30 17.40
C PHE A 172 -6.74 -7.42 17.17
N GLU A 173 -6.16 -7.95 18.26
CA GLU A 173 -5.15 -9.01 18.17
C GLU A 173 -5.72 -10.26 17.49
N GLU A 174 -7.00 -10.58 17.72
CA GLU A 174 -7.66 -11.72 17.08
C GLU A 174 -7.87 -11.49 15.58
N LEU A 175 -8.41 -10.34 15.17
CA LEU A 175 -8.57 -9.99 13.75
C LEU A 175 -7.23 -10.03 13.02
N TYR A 176 -6.20 -9.45 13.62
CA TYR A 176 -4.87 -9.36 13.02
C TYR A 176 -4.23 -10.74 12.80
N PHE A 177 -4.34 -11.64 13.77
CA PHE A 177 -3.72 -12.97 13.67
C PHE A 177 -4.61 -14.04 13.01
N ARG A 178 -5.92 -13.81 12.85
CA ARG A 178 -6.85 -14.81 12.29
C ARG A 178 -6.54 -15.17 10.84
N ASP A 179 -6.09 -14.20 10.04
CA ASP A 179 -5.75 -14.40 8.62
C ASP A 179 -4.24 -14.45 8.34
N TRP A 180 -3.44 -14.71 9.38
CA TRP A 180 -1.98 -14.65 9.33
C TRP A 180 -1.34 -15.43 8.17
N PHE A 181 -1.91 -16.57 7.78
CA PHE A 181 -1.35 -17.44 6.73
C PHE A 181 -1.71 -17.04 5.30
N ASN A 182 -2.81 -16.30 5.11
CA ASN A 182 -3.39 -16.16 3.76
C ASN A 182 -3.13 -14.78 3.16
N TRP A 183 -3.24 -13.70 3.95
CA TRP A 183 -3.33 -12.34 3.39
C TRP A 183 -2.72 -11.25 4.28
N HIS A 184 -1.85 -11.62 5.21
CA HIS A 184 -1.31 -10.68 6.19
C HIS A 184 -0.13 -9.84 5.65
N ILE A 185 -0.23 -8.52 5.82
CA ILE A 185 0.87 -7.56 5.63
C ILE A 185 1.32 -7.05 7.00
N ARG A 186 2.61 -7.21 7.31
CA ARG A 186 3.18 -6.84 8.62
C ARG A 186 3.05 -5.34 8.88
N ASN A 187 2.82 -4.99 10.15
CA ASN A 187 2.82 -3.61 10.64
C ASN A 187 3.76 -3.37 11.83
N ASP A 188 4.57 -4.36 12.20
CA ASP A 188 5.34 -4.42 13.44
C ASP A 188 6.87 -4.39 13.22
N VAL A 189 7.33 -3.76 12.13
CA VAL A 189 8.72 -3.85 11.64
C VAL A 189 9.43 -2.51 11.47
N ASP A 190 9.02 -1.51 12.24
CA ASP A 190 9.57 -0.16 12.13
C ASP A 190 11.10 -0.11 12.38
N ASP A 191 11.63 -1.01 13.23
CA ASP A 191 13.06 -1.15 13.54
C ASP A 191 13.88 -1.87 12.45
N ALA A 192 13.21 -2.36 11.41
CA ALA A 192 13.82 -3.16 10.36
C ALA A 192 14.12 -2.40 9.08
N VAL A 193 13.85 -1.10 9.06
CA VAL A 193 14.10 -0.21 7.93
C VAL A 193 15.58 -0.23 7.57
N ARG A 194 15.86 -0.44 6.28
CA ARG A 194 17.22 -0.49 5.72
C ARG A 194 17.50 0.66 4.79
N LEU A 195 16.48 1.09 4.07
CA LEU A 195 16.51 2.17 3.09
C LEU A 195 15.26 3.03 3.29
N THR A 196 15.39 4.34 3.10
CA THR A 196 14.25 5.26 3.07
C THR A 196 14.47 6.29 1.96
N ILE A 197 13.52 6.36 1.03
CA ILE A 197 13.43 7.45 0.07
C ILE A 197 12.60 8.54 0.74
N TRP A 198 13.22 9.68 1.00
CA TRP A 198 12.57 10.84 1.59
C TRP A 198 12.28 11.87 0.50
N ILE A 199 11.00 12.11 0.24
CA ILE A 199 10.53 13.09 -0.72
C ILE A 199 10.05 14.31 0.06
N HIS A 200 10.68 15.46 -0.20
CA HIS A 200 10.32 16.74 0.41
C HIS A 200 10.91 17.89 -0.42
N ASP A 201 10.29 19.08 -0.35
CA ASP A 201 10.83 20.30 -0.96
C ASP A 201 11.25 20.13 -2.44
N SER A 202 10.48 19.36 -3.21
CA SER A 202 10.77 18.98 -4.60
C SER A 202 12.05 18.15 -4.82
N LYS A 203 12.54 17.48 -3.79
CA LYS A 203 13.74 16.63 -3.80
C LYS A 203 13.45 15.22 -3.28
N ALA A 204 14.31 14.29 -3.69
CA ALA A 204 14.34 12.92 -3.18
C ALA A 204 15.72 12.61 -2.60
N GLU A 205 15.79 12.34 -1.30
CA GLU A 205 17.00 11.90 -0.61
C GLU A 205 16.92 10.39 -0.31
N VAL A 206 17.98 9.63 -0.61
CA VAL A 206 18.04 8.20 -0.30
C VAL A 206 18.87 7.97 0.96
N LEU A 207 18.21 7.57 2.04
CA LEU A 207 18.83 7.34 3.34
C LEU A 207 19.06 5.84 3.59
N PHE A 208 20.11 5.53 4.35
CA PHE A 208 20.49 4.16 4.72
C PHE A 208 20.74 4.01 6.21
N GLY A 209 20.62 2.78 6.71
CA GLY A 209 20.98 2.42 8.08
C GLY A 209 20.18 3.18 9.14
N GLU A 210 20.85 3.63 10.20
CA GLU A 210 20.21 4.35 11.32
C GLU A 210 19.48 5.62 10.85
N LYS A 211 20.06 6.38 9.91
CA LYS A 211 19.42 7.58 9.35
C LYS A 211 18.11 7.26 8.63
N ALA A 212 18.04 6.13 7.92
CA ALA A 212 16.80 5.69 7.27
C ALA A 212 15.73 5.35 8.31
N ALA A 213 16.11 4.56 9.32
CA ALA A 213 15.20 4.16 10.40
C ALA A 213 14.69 5.38 11.17
N ASP A 214 15.56 6.32 11.54
CA ASP A 214 15.19 7.54 12.27
C ASP A 214 14.21 8.40 11.46
N LYS A 215 14.49 8.61 10.17
CA LYS A 215 13.61 9.39 9.29
C LYS A 215 12.25 8.72 9.12
N PHE A 216 12.21 7.40 8.94
CA PHE A 216 10.96 6.68 8.92
C PHE A 216 10.19 6.81 10.24
N VAL A 217 10.85 6.62 11.39
CA VAL A 217 10.22 6.75 12.72
C VAL A 217 9.67 8.15 12.96
N GLU A 218 10.35 9.19 12.49
CA GLU A 218 9.86 10.57 12.53
C GLU A 218 8.52 10.71 11.80
N TYR A 219 8.44 10.25 10.55
CA TYR A 219 7.21 10.32 9.73
C TYR A 219 6.13 9.38 10.25
N ASN A 220 6.51 8.19 10.74
CA ASN A 220 5.58 7.24 11.32
C ASN A 220 4.92 7.86 12.57
N LYS A 221 5.66 8.54 13.45
CA LYS A 221 5.05 9.24 14.60
C LYS A 221 4.06 10.34 14.21
N GLN A 222 4.28 11.00 13.08
CA GLN A 222 3.44 12.12 12.64
C GLN A 222 2.22 11.68 11.84
N TYR A 223 2.40 10.68 10.97
CA TYR A 223 1.44 10.36 9.91
C TYR A 223 0.90 8.94 9.97
N TYR A 224 1.43 8.08 10.85
CA TYR A 224 0.85 6.77 11.08
C TYR A 224 -0.56 6.90 11.64
N ALA A 225 -1.47 6.14 11.05
CA ALA A 225 -2.74 5.82 11.66
C ALA A 225 -2.71 4.31 11.96
N GLU A 226 -2.81 3.95 13.23
CA GLU A 226 -2.90 2.54 13.65
C GLU A 226 -4.06 1.84 12.92
N GLU A 227 -5.05 2.63 12.53
CA GLU A 227 -6.24 2.19 11.86
C GLU A 227 -5.98 1.63 10.45
N TYR A 228 -4.93 2.08 9.76
CA TYR A 228 -4.58 1.49 8.47
C TYR A 228 -4.05 0.06 8.59
N SER A 229 -3.60 -0.35 9.77
CA SER A 229 -3.11 -1.71 9.97
C SER A 229 -4.18 -2.79 9.86
N PHE A 230 -5.46 -2.44 10.03
CA PHE A 230 -6.57 -3.39 9.89
C PHE A 230 -7.30 -3.27 8.55
N MET A 231 -7.08 -2.17 7.82
CA MET A 231 -7.81 -1.89 6.57
C MET A 231 -7.63 -3.04 5.57
N PHE A 232 -6.49 -3.72 5.62
CA PHE A 232 -6.11 -4.79 4.71
C PHE A 232 -6.48 -6.20 5.21
N SER A 233 -7.19 -6.33 6.33
CA SER A 233 -7.67 -7.64 6.79
C SER A 233 -8.80 -8.11 5.86
N SER A 234 -8.85 -9.41 5.59
CA SER A 234 -9.80 -9.96 4.62
C SER A 234 -11.27 -9.80 5.08
N GLU A 235 -11.48 -9.51 6.36
CA GLU A 235 -12.80 -9.31 6.94
C GLU A 235 -13.30 -7.87 6.84
N LEU A 236 -12.42 -6.91 6.58
CA LEU A 236 -12.79 -5.51 6.38
C LEU A 236 -12.70 -5.10 4.91
N TYR A 237 -11.75 -5.67 4.15
CA TYR A 237 -11.63 -5.42 2.72
C TYR A 237 -12.13 -6.61 1.90
N SER A 238 -13.19 -6.37 1.12
CA SER A 238 -13.88 -7.40 0.34
C SER A 238 -14.20 -6.91 -1.07
N TYR A 239 -13.91 -7.75 -2.05
CA TYR A 239 -14.18 -7.50 -3.48
C TYR A 239 -15.64 -7.17 -3.80
N GLY A 240 -16.61 -7.51 -2.95
CA GLY A 240 -18.02 -7.20 -3.16
C GLY A 240 -18.56 -6.05 -2.31
N MET A 241 -17.79 -5.60 -1.30
CA MET A 241 -18.32 -4.70 -0.26
C MET A 241 -17.50 -3.42 -0.07
N THR A 242 -16.30 -3.32 -0.65
CA THR A 242 -15.43 -2.14 -0.51
C THR A 242 -14.85 -1.70 -1.85
N CYS A 243 -14.56 -0.40 -2.02
CA CYS A 243 -13.90 0.23 -3.17
C CYS A 243 -12.77 1.15 -2.69
N VAL A 244 -11.69 1.35 -3.46
CA VAL A 244 -10.62 2.31 -3.11
C VAL A 244 -11.05 3.76 -3.37
N CYS A 245 -11.87 3.94 -4.39
CA CYS A 245 -12.42 5.22 -4.83
C CYS A 245 -13.90 5.05 -5.18
N SER A 246 -14.66 6.14 -5.10
CA SER A 246 -16.02 6.20 -5.63
C SER A 246 -16.00 6.21 -7.16
N LYS A 247 -17.13 5.87 -7.78
CA LYS A 247 -17.32 6.08 -9.23
C LYS A 247 -17.11 7.55 -9.60
N GLU A 248 -17.70 8.46 -8.83
CA GLU A 248 -17.57 9.91 -9.02
C GLU A 248 -16.10 10.36 -9.06
N PHE A 249 -15.27 9.85 -8.14
CA PHE A 249 -13.84 10.17 -8.12
C PHE A 249 -13.12 9.73 -9.41
N VAL A 250 -13.46 8.54 -9.94
CA VAL A 250 -12.85 8.06 -11.20
C VAL A 250 -13.31 8.90 -12.40
N GLU A 251 -14.57 9.32 -12.40
CA GLU A 251 -15.08 10.24 -13.41
C GLU A 251 -14.39 11.62 -13.34
N ASP A 252 -14.15 12.14 -12.12
CA ASP A 252 -13.40 13.37 -11.89
C ASP A 252 -11.95 13.25 -12.42
N CYS A 253 -11.32 12.08 -12.25
CA CYS A 253 -10.00 11.79 -12.83
C CYS A 253 -10.01 11.87 -14.37
N PHE A 254 -11.03 11.32 -15.03
CA PHE A 254 -11.15 11.46 -16.49
C PHE A 254 -11.37 12.92 -16.90
N GLU A 255 -12.23 13.63 -16.21
CA GLU A 255 -12.51 15.05 -16.47
C GLU A 255 -11.26 15.92 -16.29
N TYR A 256 -10.46 15.64 -15.25
CA TYR A 256 -9.20 16.35 -14.97
C TYR A 256 -8.21 16.30 -16.13
N ILE A 257 -8.13 15.16 -16.83
CA ILE A 257 -7.28 15.00 -18.02
C ILE A 257 -7.98 15.39 -19.33
N GLY A 258 -9.12 16.08 -19.25
CA GLY A 258 -9.89 16.54 -20.41
C GLY A 258 -10.65 15.44 -21.17
N LYS A 259 -10.80 14.25 -20.58
CA LYS A 259 -11.56 13.13 -21.14
C LYS A 259 -13.01 13.13 -20.59
N PRO A 260 -13.99 12.60 -21.34
CA PRO A 260 -15.37 12.59 -20.88
C PRO A 260 -15.58 11.59 -19.73
N ARG A 261 -16.33 12.00 -18.70
CA ARG A 261 -16.71 11.18 -17.53
C ARG A 261 -17.30 9.81 -17.92
N SER A 262 -17.99 9.73 -19.05
CA SER A 262 -18.59 8.50 -19.57
C SER A 262 -17.59 7.37 -19.87
N LEU A 263 -16.29 7.68 -20.01
CA LEU A 263 -15.26 6.66 -20.16
C LEU A 263 -15.18 5.74 -18.95
N CYS A 264 -15.56 6.19 -17.75
CA CYS A 264 -15.63 5.33 -16.58
C CYS A 264 -16.53 4.12 -16.85
N ASP A 265 -17.74 4.34 -17.35
CA ASP A 265 -18.69 3.25 -17.66
C ASP A 265 -18.24 2.40 -18.86
N GLU A 266 -17.56 3.00 -19.85
CA GLU A 266 -16.97 2.25 -20.96
C GLU A 266 -15.87 1.31 -20.47
N TYR A 267 -14.98 1.79 -19.61
CA TYR A 267 -13.83 1.03 -19.12
C TYR A 267 -14.28 -0.07 -18.15
N VAL A 268 -15.37 0.14 -17.41
CA VAL A 268 -16.05 -0.94 -16.66
C VAL A 268 -16.61 -2.00 -17.61
N LYS A 269 -17.32 -1.61 -18.69
CA LYS A 269 -17.86 -2.57 -19.68
C LYS A 269 -16.78 -3.38 -20.38
N ARG A 270 -15.61 -2.77 -20.63
CA ARG A 270 -14.44 -3.41 -21.24
C ARG A 270 -13.65 -4.29 -20.26
N GLY A 271 -13.98 -4.24 -18.96
CA GLY A 271 -13.29 -5.00 -17.92
C GLY A 271 -11.90 -4.45 -17.57
N PHE A 272 -11.65 -3.18 -17.88
CA PHE A 272 -10.44 -2.47 -17.47
C PHE A 272 -10.55 -1.96 -16.04
N ILE A 273 -11.72 -1.45 -15.64
CA ILE A 273 -12.00 -1.01 -14.27
C ILE A 273 -12.99 -1.99 -13.64
N ALA A 274 -12.82 -2.22 -12.35
CA ALA A 274 -13.82 -2.97 -11.59
C ALA A 274 -15.18 -2.26 -11.59
N PRO A 275 -16.31 -3.00 -11.58
CA PRO A 275 -17.60 -2.37 -11.34
C PRO A 275 -17.62 -1.71 -9.96
N PHE A 276 -18.48 -0.70 -9.81
CA PHE A 276 -18.76 -0.01 -8.54
C PHE A 276 -20.11 -0.50 -8.02
N PRO A 277 -20.17 -1.48 -7.09
CA PRO A 277 -21.44 -1.92 -6.52
C PRO A 277 -22.09 -0.79 -5.72
N GLU A 278 -23.41 -0.65 -5.81
CA GLU A 278 -24.16 0.41 -5.10
C GLU A 278 -23.96 0.37 -3.58
N ASP A 279 -23.82 -0.83 -3.01
CA ASP A 279 -23.63 -1.04 -1.57
C ASP A 279 -22.15 -1.06 -1.15
N ALA A 280 -21.20 -0.85 -2.06
CA ALA A 280 -19.79 -0.92 -1.72
C ALA A 280 -19.31 0.37 -1.04
N ALA A 281 -18.67 0.22 0.11
CA ALA A 281 -18.11 1.34 0.85
C ALA A 281 -16.78 1.81 0.25
N VAL A 282 -16.60 3.11 0.11
CA VAL A 282 -15.30 3.67 -0.29
C VAL A 282 -14.35 3.69 0.92
N VAL A 283 -13.19 3.10 0.72
CA VAL A 283 -12.14 2.92 1.72
C VAL A 283 -11.36 4.22 1.84
N THR A 284 -11.84 5.09 2.74
CA THR A 284 -11.18 6.34 3.14
C THR A 284 -10.56 6.18 4.53
N LYS A 285 -9.77 7.17 4.96
CA LYS A 285 -9.31 7.28 6.36
C LYS A 285 -10.47 7.20 7.33
N ASP A 286 -11.48 8.03 7.10
CA ASP A 286 -12.63 8.16 7.99
C ASP A 286 -13.45 6.88 8.04
N TRP A 287 -13.65 6.23 6.89
CA TRP A 287 -14.32 4.94 6.84
C TRP A 287 -13.56 3.92 7.68
N VAL A 288 -12.23 3.85 7.52
CA VAL A 288 -11.38 2.96 8.32
C VAL A 288 -11.48 3.29 9.79
N VAL A 289 -11.24 4.53 10.22
CA VAL A 289 -11.38 4.95 11.62
C VAL A 289 -12.77 4.59 12.19
N SER A 290 -13.84 4.71 11.38
CA SER A 290 -15.19 4.31 11.80
C SER A 290 -15.29 2.81 12.06
N GLN A 291 -14.71 1.97 11.18
CA GLN A 291 -14.68 0.52 11.35
C GLN A 291 -13.83 0.15 12.58
N TYR A 292 -12.69 0.81 12.79
CA TYR A 292 -11.87 0.65 13.99
C TYR A 292 -12.69 0.85 15.26
N HIS A 293 -13.38 1.98 15.35
CA HIS A 293 -14.12 2.31 16.56
C HIS A 293 -15.34 1.40 16.75
N GLN A 294 -15.99 0.99 15.66
CA GLN A 294 -17.13 0.08 15.68
C GLN A 294 -16.75 -1.31 16.18
N TYR A 295 -15.64 -1.88 15.71
CA TYR A 295 -15.26 -3.27 16.00
C TYR A 295 -14.30 -3.40 17.18
N ILE A 296 -13.41 -2.42 17.39
CA ILE A 296 -12.31 -2.51 18.36
C ILE A 296 -12.55 -1.59 19.58
N CYS A 297 -12.89 -0.30 19.40
CA CYS A 297 -12.98 0.64 20.54
C CYS A 297 -14.29 0.62 21.35
N ARG A 298 -15.38 0.02 20.85
CA ARG A 298 -16.66 -0.10 21.59
C ARG A 298 -16.54 -0.81 22.96
N LYS A 299 -15.39 -1.39 23.31
CA LYS A 299 -15.11 -1.95 24.64
C LYS A 299 -14.57 -0.98 25.70
N LYS A 300 -14.21 0.28 25.40
CA LYS A 300 -13.77 1.23 26.46
C LYS A 300 -14.91 1.87 27.27
N LYS A 301 -16.18 1.59 26.96
CA LYS A 301 -17.32 1.98 27.80
C LYS A 301 -18.10 0.77 28.28
N LYS A 302 -17.63 0.16 29.38
CA LYS A 302 -18.47 -0.29 30.50
C LYS A 302 -17.60 -0.41 31.75
N LYS A 303 -18.11 0.23 32.82
CA LYS A 303 -17.59 0.27 34.19
C LYS A 303 -17.30 -1.13 34.73
#